data_AF-A0A2Z2MKT6-F1
#
_entry.id   AF-A0A2Z2MKT6-F1
#
_cell.length_a   1.000
_cell.length_b   1.000
_cell.length_c   1.000
_cell.angle_alpha   90.00
_cell.angle_beta   90.00
_cell.angle_gamma   90.00
#
_symmetry.space_group_name_H-M   'P 1'
#
loop_
_entity.id
_entity.type
_entity.pdbx_description
1 polymer ?
#
loop_
_entity_poly.entity_id
_entity_poly.type
_entity_poly.pdbx_seq_one_letter_code
_entity_poly.pdbx_strand_id
1 'polypeptide(L)'
;MFDKGKSGITWDYLKERHPEILSELKTLREWDTVKSIVPESEKLDDYSLLALQALASLIREFHIERNILGERIEILNGKLEDLRTEVRESNSSLEKRIKALEDAIRDIQRKMLFVEGVSNLIPRINELEEKMEANQAELLARLEKRYAQLIEERVDEMINQRLQEFERSILGISGDLAKTLREMQEKHETLVIENYRLKKEVEPLKAALRARESEIAELRKKLARCNELNKKIDELQRRVKEYEERVGTLSPIEKELLEITGAPTPEGAIALVKRMKSEYVPRSKLTPLLAEVKRLKSRIEELEDENRSLREKNEKLGQALKMLLERGEEEGE
;
A
#
# COMPACT_ATOMS: atom_id res chain seq x y z
N MET A 1 -90.31 -44.07 -20.49
CA MET A 1 -90.09 -43.43 -21.80
C MET A 1 -88.71 -42.80 -21.73
N PHE A 2 -87.71 -43.44 -22.33
CA PHE A 2 -86.39 -42.83 -22.46
C PHE A 2 -86.51 -41.78 -23.56
N ASP A 3 -86.37 -40.51 -23.20
CA ASP A 3 -86.29 -39.44 -24.16
C ASP A 3 -85.17 -39.78 -25.16
N LYS A 4 -85.54 -39.76 -26.45
CA LYS A 4 -84.62 -39.95 -27.55
C LYS A 4 -83.61 -38.81 -27.51
N GLY A 5 -82.46 -39.10 -26.93
CA GLY A 5 -81.39 -38.16 -26.66
C GLY A 5 -80.99 -37.42 -27.91
N LYS A 6 -81.07 -36.08 -27.85
CA LYS A 6 -80.13 -35.24 -28.58
C LYS A 6 -78.75 -35.54 -27.98
N SER A 7 -78.10 -36.58 -28.48
CA SER A 7 -76.73 -36.96 -28.14
C SER A 7 -75.75 -36.02 -28.85
N GLY A 8 -75.97 -34.72 -28.73
CA GLY A 8 -75.00 -33.70 -29.13
C GLY A 8 -73.93 -33.61 -28.06
N ILE A 9 -72.69 -33.40 -28.47
CA ILE A 9 -71.59 -33.08 -27.54
C ILE A 9 -71.96 -31.73 -26.93
N THR A 10 -72.32 -31.68 -25.65
CA THR A 10 -72.63 -30.42 -24.95
C THR A 10 -71.46 -29.99 -24.07
N TRP A 11 -71.42 -28.73 -23.66
CA TRP A 11 -70.32 -28.24 -22.84
C TRP A 11 -70.27 -28.95 -21.48
N ASP A 12 -71.42 -29.29 -20.93
CA ASP A 12 -71.54 -30.06 -19.70
C ASP A 12 -71.04 -31.51 -19.90
N TYR A 13 -71.29 -32.12 -21.07
CA TYR A 13 -70.68 -33.40 -21.42
C TYR A 13 -69.14 -33.32 -21.45
N LEU A 14 -68.56 -32.26 -22.03
CA LEU A 14 -67.11 -32.05 -22.05
C LEU A 14 -66.54 -31.82 -20.64
N LYS A 15 -67.28 -31.13 -19.75
CA LYS A 15 -66.89 -30.95 -18.34
C LYS A 15 -66.84 -32.26 -17.57
N GLU A 16 -67.83 -33.12 -17.77
CA GLU A 16 -67.94 -34.37 -17.02
C GLU A 16 -66.98 -35.44 -17.54
N ARG A 17 -66.81 -35.55 -18.86
CA ARG A 17 -66.02 -36.62 -19.49
C ARG A 17 -64.57 -36.26 -19.76
N HIS A 18 -64.25 -34.97 -19.94
CA HIS A 18 -62.90 -34.51 -20.29
C HIS A 18 -62.44 -33.30 -19.44
N PRO A 19 -62.41 -33.44 -18.10
CA PRO A 19 -61.99 -32.35 -17.22
C PRO A 19 -60.54 -31.91 -17.47
N GLU A 20 -59.67 -32.83 -17.91
CA GLU A 20 -58.26 -32.59 -18.21
C GLU A 20 -58.07 -31.55 -19.34
N ILE A 21 -58.87 -31.65 -20.40
CA ILE A 21 -58.84 -30.71 -21.53
C ILE A 21 -59.25 -29.31 -21.06
N LEU A 22 -60.24 -29.22 -20.17
CA LEU A 22 -60.68 -27.95 -19.62
C LEU A 22 -59.68 -27.33 -18.66
N SER A 23 -58.93 -28.14 -17.88
CA SER A 23 -57.85 -27.60 -17.07
C SER A 23 -56.75 -27.00 -17.93
N GLU A 24 -56.37 -27.65 -19.03
CA GLU A 24 -55.38 -27.13 -19.96
C GLU A 24 -55.87 -25.86 -20.67
N LEU A 25 -57.11 -25.83 -21.17
CA LEU A 25 -57.66 -24.64 -21.81
C LEU A 25 -57.77 -23.44 -20.85
N LYS A 26 -58.00 -23.68 -19.55
CA LYS A 26 -58.00 -22.63 -18.53
C LYS A 26 -56.61 -22.03 -18.27
N THR A 27 -55.54 -22.70 -18.67
CA THR A 27 -54.18 -22.15 -18.57
C THR A 27 -53.91 -21.07 -19.61
N LEU A 28 -54.71 -21.02 -20.69
CA LEU A 28 -54.60 -19.97 -21.70
C LEU A 28 -54.85 -18.60 -21.07
N ARG A 29 -53.95 -17.67 -21.36
CA ARG A 29 -54.04 -16.26 -20.97
C ARG A 29 -55.34 -15.59 -21.44
N GLU A 30 -55.85 -16.02 -22.59
CA GLU A 30 -57.13 -15.53 -23.13
C GLU A 30 -58.30 -16.53 -22.94
N TRP A 31 -58.25 -17.37 -21.92
CA TRP A 31 -59.30 -18.36 -21.62
C TRP A 31 -60.72 -17.77 -21.62
N ASP A 32 -60.92 -16.56 -21.08
CA ASP A 32 -62.24 -15.92 -21.08
C ASP A 32 -62.78 -15.65 -22.49
N THR A 33 -61.88 -15.36 -23.44
CA THR A 33 -62.23 -15.19 -24.86
C THR A 33 -62.60 -16.53 -25.48
N VAL A 34 -61.84 -17.60 -25.21
CA VAL A 34 -62.15 -18.96 -25.68
C VAL A 34 -63.50 -19.44 -25.11
N LYS A 35 -63.73 -19.23 -23.81
CA LYS A 35 -64.96 -19.59 -23.11
C LYS A 35 -66.18 -18.84 -23.65
N SER A 36 -66.02 -17.60 -24.11
CA SER A 36 -67.13 -16.79 -24.63
C SER A 36 -67.77 -17.36 -25.90
N ILE A 37 -67.05 -18.22 -26.64
CA ILE A 37 -67.52 -18.85 -27.89
C ILE A 37 -68.34 -20.12 -27.64
N VAL A 38 -68.26 -20.70 -26.44
CA VAL A 38 -68.98 -21.94 -26.08
C VAL A 38 -70.48 -21.88 -26.40
N PRO A 39 -71.24 -20.80 -26.08
CA PRO A 39 -72.66 -20.74 -26.40
C PRO A 39 -72.95 -20.66 -27.90
N GLU A 40 -72.01 -20.17 -28.70
CA GLU A 40 -72.13 -20.10 -30.16
C GLU A 40 -71.82 -21.47 -30.79
N SER A 41 -70.77 -22.15 -30.31
CA SER A 41 -70.47 -23.54 -30.68
C SER A 41 -71.61 -24.50 -30.31
N GLU A 42 -72.25 -24.33 -29.15
CA GLU A 42 -73.42 -25.12 -28.74
C GLU A 42 -74.65 -24.88 -29.62
N LYS A 43 -74.86 -23.64 -30.09
CA LYS A 43 -75.97 -23.33 -31.02
C LYS A 43 -75.77 -23.95 -32.40
N LEU A 44 -74.52 -24.08 -32.84
CA LEU A 44 -74.15 -24.64 -34.13
C LEU A 44 -73.94 -26.17 -34.08
N ASP A 45 -73.94 -26.76 -32.89
CA ASP A 45 -73.56 -28.17 -32.65
C ASP A 45 -72.17 -28.52 -33.23
N ASP A 46 -71.28 -27.53 -33.27
CA ASP A 46 -69.94 -27.63 -33.84
C ASP A 46 -68.89 -26.94 -32.94
N TYR A 47 -68.05 -27.77 -32.31
CA TYR A 47 -66.96 -27.33 -31.44
C TYR A 47 -65.66 -27.06 -32.19
N SER A 48 -65.64 -27.22 -33.51
CA SER A 48 -64.49 -26.83 -34.34
C SER A 48 -64.20 -25.34 -34.18
N LEU A 49 -65.22 -24.51 -33.99
CA LEU A 49 -65.07 -23.07 -33.73
C LEU A 49 -64.38 -22.80 -32.38
N LEU A 50 -64.76 -23.51 -31.31
CA LEU A 50 -64.09 -23.42 -30.01
C LEU A 50 -62.63 -23.88 -30.11
N ALA A 51 -62.37 -24.98 -30.83
CA ALA A 51 -61.02 -25.51 -31.03
C ALA A 51 -60.14 -24.53 -31.83
N LEU A 52 -60.68 -23.92 -32.89
CA LEU A 52 -59.98 -22.89 -33.68
C LEU A 52 -59.68 -21.65 -32.84
N GLN A 53 -60.62 -21.21 -31.99
CA GLN A 53 -60.38 -20.08 -31.10
C GLN A 53 -59.30 -20.40 -30.05
N ALA A 54 -59.36 -21.57 -29.42
CA ALA A 54 -58.35 -22.02 -28.48
C ALA A 54 -56.96 -22.07 -29.13
N LEU A 55 -56.88 -22.62 -30.35
CA LEU A 55 -55.64 -22.69 -31.13
C LEU A 55 -55.14 -21.29 -31.52
N ALA A 56 -56.03 -20.37 -31.89
CA ALA A 56 -55.67 -18.99 -32.21
C ALA A 56 -55.16 -18.21 -30.97
N SER A 57 -55.74 -18.43 -29.79
CA SER A 57 -55.24 -17.87 -28.53
C SER A 57 -53.88 -18.46 -28.15
N LEU A 58 -53.70 -19.78 -28.27
CA LEU A 58 -52.42 -20.45 -28.04
C LEU A 58 -51.30 -19.93 -28.97
N ILE A 59 -51.58 -19.78 -30.27
CA ILE A 59 -50.62 -19.22 -31.24
C ILE A 59 -50.21 -17.79 -30.86
N ARG A 60 -51.17 -16.97 -30.38
CA ARG A 60 -50.89 -15.60 -29.94
C ARG A 60 -50.01 -15.58 -28.70
N GLU A 61 -50.28 -16.44 -27.72
CA GLU A 61 -49.43 -16.60 -26.53
C GLU A 61 -48.01 -17.01 -26.91
N PHE A 62 -47.84 -18.01 -27.77
CA PHE A 62 -46.51 -18.39 -28.29
C PHE A 62 -45.80 -17.23 -29.01
N HIS A 63 -46.51 -16.41 -29.77
CA HIS A 63 -45.90 -15.24 -30.41
C HIS A 63 -45.42 -14.21 -29.38
N ILE A 64 -46.21 -13.96 -28.33
CA ILE A 64 -45.84 -13.05 -27.25
C ILE A 64 -44.61 -13.58 -26.51
N GLU A 65 -44.61 -14.87 -26.13
CA GLU A 65 -43.48 -15.49 -25.45
C GLU A 65 -42.21 -15.48 -26.30
N ARG A 66 -42.33 -15.80 -27.59
CA ARG A 66 -41.22 -15.72 -28.54
C ARG A 66 -40.64 -14.30 -28.61
N ASN A 67 -41.49 -13.28 -28.64
CA ASN A 67 -41.04 -11.89 -28.67
C ASN A 67 -40.31 -11.51 -27.38
N ILE A 68 -40.86 -11.87 -26.21
CA ILE A 68 -40.22 -11.64 -24.91
C ILE A 68 -38.86 -12.36 -24.82
N LEU A 69 -38.78 -13.60 -25.31
CA LEU A 69 -37.53 -14.34 -25.39
C LEU A 69 -36.54 -13.68 -26.36
N GLY A 70 -37.01 -13.17 -27.50
CA GLY A 70 -36.22 -12.38 -28.43
C GLY A 70 -35.60 -11.14 -27.78
N GLU A 71 -36.42 -10.33 -27.09
CA GLU A 71 -35.95 -9.16 -26.34
C GLU A 71 -34.92 -9.54 -25.27
N ARG A 72 -35.15 -10.64 -24.54
CA ARG A 72 -34.18 -11.15 -23.55
C ARG A 72 -32.86 -11.55 -24.20
N ILE A 73 -32.90 -12.21 -25.35
CA ILE A 73 -31.70 -12.59 -26.11
C ILE A 73 -30.95 -11.34 -26.57
N GLU A 74 -31.63 -10.33 -27.08
CA GLU A 74 -31.02 -9.06 -27.47
C GLU A 74 -30.33 -8.35 -26.30
N ILE A 75 -31.00 -8.28 -25.14
CA ILE A 75 -30.41 -7.71 -23.92
C ILE A 75 -29.18 -8.50 -23.48
N LEU A 76 -29.23 -9.84 -23.51
CA LEU A 76 -28.09 -10.67 -23.15
C LEU A 76 -26.93 -10.51 -24.13
N ASN A 77 -27.20 -10.40 -25.42
CA ASN A 77 -26.19 -10.13 -26.44
C ASN A 77 -25.54 -8.75 -26.24
N GLY A 78 -26.32 -7.73 -25.89
CA GLY A 78 -25.79 -6.41 -25.52
C GLY A 78 -24.83 -6.49 -24.34
N LYS A 79 -25.26 -7.11 -23.23
CA LYS A 79 -24.40 -7.31 -22.05
C LYS A 79 -23.14 -8.12 -22.36
N LEU A 80 -23.23 -9.11 -23.26
CA LEU A 80 -22.10 -9.92 -23.66
C LEU A 80 -21.08 -9.10 -24.47
N GLU A 81 -21.54 -8.21 -25.34
CA GLU A 81 -20.65 -7.31 -26.08
C GLU A 81 -20.02 -6.26 -25.16
N ASP A 82 -20.78 -5.69 -24.22
CA ASP A 82 -20.25 -4.79 -23.19
C ASP A 82 -19.13 -5.48 -22.40
N LEU A 83 -19.37 -6.70 -21.89
CA LEU A 83 -18.35 -7.49 -21.19
C LEU A 83 -17.13 -7.80 -22.09
N ARG A 84 -17.33 -8.07 -23.37
CA ARG A 84 -16.21 -8.26 -24.31
C ARG A 84 -15.39 -6.99 -24.47
N THR A 85 -16.03 -5.83 -24.53
CA THR A 85 -15.30 -4.54 -24.61
C THR A 85 -14.53 -4.26 -23.33
N GLU A 86 -15.14 -4.43 -22.16
CA GLU A 86 -14.47 -4.27 -20.86
C GLU A 86 -13.26 -5.20 -20.71
N VAL A 87 -13.40 -6.47 -21.10
CA VAL A 87 -12.29 -7.44 -21.07
C VAL A 87 -11.16 -7.03 -22.02
N ARG A 88 -11.48 -6.55 -23.24
CA ARG A 88 -10.47 -6.05 -24.18
C ARG A 88 -9.73 -4.84 -23.62
N GLU A 89 -10.45 -3.88 -23.04
CA GLU A 89 -9.85 -2.69 -22.44
C GLU A 89 -8.96 -3.05 -21.24
N SER A 90 -9.46 -3.91 -20.34
CA SER A 90 -8.70 -4.42 -19.20
C SER A 90 -7.41 -5.13 -19.65
N ASN A 91 -7.50 -6.04 -20.63
CA ASN A 91 -6.32 -6.71 -21.18
C ASN A 91 -5.32 -5.72 -21.79
N SER A 92 -5.79 -4.73 -22.55
CA SER A 92 -4.91 -3.70 -23.13
C SER A 92 -4.19 -2.87 -22.04
N SER A 93 -4.88 -2.61 -20.92
CA SER A 93 -4.31 -1.89 -19.79
C SER A 93 -3.25 -2.72 -19.05
N LEU A 94 -3.51 -4.02 -18.89
CA LEU A 94 -2.58 -4.98 -18.29
C LEU A 94 -1.35 -5.15 -19.16
N GLU A 95 -1.50 -5.28 -20.48
CA GLU A 95 -0.37 -5.35 -21.42
C GLU A 95 0.51 -4.10 -21.34
N LYS A 96 -0.07 -2.90 -21.24
CA LYS A 96 0.69 -1.66 -21.06
C LYS A 96 1.46 -1.65 -19.73
N ARG A 97 0.84 -2.11 -18.65
CA ARG A 97 1.50 -2.22 -17.33
C ARG A 97 2.63 -3.24 -17.35
N ILE A 98 2.44 -4.40 -17.99
CA ILE A 98 3.47 -5.43 -18.15
C ILE A 98 4.67 -4.85 -18.91
N LYS A 99 4.45 -4.19 -20.05
CA LYS A 99 5.54 -3.55 -20.81
C LYS A 99 6.30 -2.50 -19.98
N ALA A 100 5.59 -1.66 -19.23
CA ALA A 100 6.23 -0.68 -18.36
C ALA A 100 7.09 -1.33 -17.26
N LEU A 101 6.64 -2.44 -16.68
CA LEU A 101 7.41 -3.21 -15.71
C LEU A 101 8.63 -3.90 -16.35
N GLU A 102 8.48 -4.46 -17.55
CA GLU A 102 9.59 -5.05 -18.31
C GLU A 102 10.69 -4.01 -18.59
N ASP A 103 10.30 -2.80 -19.01
CA ASP A 103 11.25 -1.72 -19.26
C ASP A 103 11.93 -1.24 -17.97
N ALA A 104 11.19 -1.13 -16.86
CA ALA A 104 11.77 -0.81 -15.56
C ALA A 104 12.77 -1.89 -15.08
N ILE A 105 12.46 -3.17 -15.31
CA ILE A 105 13.37 -4.28 -14.99
C ILE A 105 14.65 -4.18 -15.83
N ARG A 106 14.53 -3.91 -17.13
CA ARG A 106 15.70 -3.71 -18.01
C ARG A 106 16.57 -2.57 -17.53
N ASP A 107 15.98 -1.46 -17.09
CA ASP A 107 16.72 -0.32 -16.55
C ASP A 107 17.44 -0.66 -15.23
N ILE A 108 16.78 -1.41 -14.33
CA ILE A 108 17.40 -1.89 -13.09
C ILE A 108 18.57 -2.82 -13.41
N GLN A 109 18.42 -3.74 -14.36
CA GLN A 109 19.51 -4.63 -14.79
C GLN A 109 20.71 -3.85 -15.34
N ARG A 110 20.48 -2.80 -16.15
CA ARG A 110 21.57 -1.92 -16.62
C ARG A 110 22.28 -1.21 -15.47
N LYS A 111 21.52 -0.70 -14.49
CA LYS A 111 22.09 -0.05 -13.29
C LYS A 111 22.87 -1.04 -12.42
N MET A 112 22.40 -2.28 -12.30
CA MET A 112 23.09 -3.33 -11.56
C MET A 112 24.45 -3.66 -12.18
N LEU A 113 24.52 -3.83 -13.51
CA LEU A 113 25.79 -4.03 -14.22
C LEU A 113 26.78 -2.87 -14.00
N PHE A 114 26.27 -1.63 -13.96
CA PHE A 114 27.11 -0.49 -13.62
C PHE A 114 27.64 -0.55 -12.18
N VAL A 115 26.80 -0.91 -11.21
CA VAL A 115 27.20 -1.07 -9.80
C VAL A 115 28.23 -2.19 -9.64
N GLU A 116 28.04 -3.32 -10.33
CA GLU A 116 29.03 -4.41 -10.36
C GLU A 116 30.38 -3.92 -10.94
N GLY A 117 30.33 -3.13 -12.02
CA GLY A 117 31.51 -2.48 -12.58
C GLY A 117 32.23 -1.57 -11.58
N VAL A 118 31.49 -0.75 -10.84
CA VAL A 118 32.05 0.10 -9.76
C VAL A 118 32.60 -0.74 -8.61
N SER A 119 31.91 -1.81 -8.22
CA SER A 119 32.35 -2.73 -7.17
C SER A 119 33.72 -3.35 -7.49
N ASN A 120 33.95 -3.68 -8.76
CA ASN A 120 35.25 -4.21 -9.22
C ASN A 120 36.38 -3.16 -9.20
N LEU A 121 36.05 -1.86 -9.14
CA LEU A 121 37.04 -0.79 -9.02
C LEU A 121 37.42 -0.48 -7.56
N ILE A 122 36.58 -0.82 -6.58
CA ILE A 122 36.83 -0.57 -5.16
C ILE A 122 38.20 -1.13 -4.71
N PRO A 123 38.58 -2.39 -5.02
CA PRO A 123 39.89 -2.90 -4.62
C PRO A 123 41.05 -2.09 -5.20
N ARG A 124 40.93 -1.65 -6.46
CA ARG A 124 41.98 -0.82 -7.10
C ARG A 124 42.07 0.57 -6.48
N ILE A 125 40.94 1.15 -6.09
CA ILE A 125 40.90 2.43 -5.38
C ILE A 125 41.58 2.26 -4.03
N ASN A 126 41.24 1.21 -3.27
CA ASN A 126 41.87 0.93 -1.97
C ASN A 126 43.39 0.70 -2.11
N GLU A 127 43.84 -0.05 -3.11
CA GLU A 127 45.28 -0.23 -3.39
C GLU A 127 45.98 1.09 -3.73
N LEU A 128 45.31 1.99 -4.46
CA LEU A 128 45.84 3.31 -4.77
C LEU A 128 45.91 4.20 -3.54
N GLU A 129 44.87 4.18 -2.69
CA GLU A 129 44.83 4.90 -1.41
C GLU A 129 45.97 4.44 -0.51
N GLU A 130 46.16 3.13 -0.33
CA GLU A 130 47.24 2.57 0.49
C GLU A 130 48.64 2.97 -0.03
N LYS A 131 48.85 2.90 -1.35
CA LYS A 131 50.11 3.38 -1.97
C LYS A 131 50.32 4.88 -1.77
N MET A 132 49.24 5.66 -1.81
CA MET A 132 49.32 7.11 -1.63
C MET A 132 49.68 7.46 -0.19
N GLU A 133 49.08 6.78 0.79
CA GLU A 133 49.42 6.92 2.21
C GLU A 133 50.87 6.49 2.49
N ALA A 134 51.30 5.35 1.94
CA ALA A 134 52.68 4.88 2.07
C ALA A 134 53.69 5.88 1.48
N ASN A 135 53.42 6.41 0.28
CA ASN A 135 54.26 7.43 -0.35
C ASN A 135 54.30 8.73 0.47
N GLN A 136 53.17 9.16 1.04
CA GLN A 136 53.14 10.34 1.91
C GLN A 136 53.98 10.13 3.17
N ALA A 137 53.85 8.97 3.82
CA ALA A 137 54.65 8.61 4.99
C ALA A 137 56.15 8.56 4.64
N GLU A 138 56.53 7.99 3.50
CA GLU A 138 57.92 7.94 3.06
C GLU A 138 58.47 9.35 2.75
N LEU A 139 57.70 10.20 2.09
CA LEU A 139 58.08 11.59 1.84
C LEU A 139 58.28 12.37 3.14
N LEU A 140 57.37 12.20 4.12
CA LEU A 140 57.50 12.80 5.44
C LEU A 140 58.77 12.31 6.14
N ALA A 141 59.02 11.00 6.18
CA ALA A 141 60.24 10.45 6.77
C ALA A 141 61.52 10.96 6.09
N ARG A 142 61.52 11.11 4.76
CA ARG A 142 62.65 11.69 4.01
C ARG A 142 62.84 13.18 4.34
N LEU A 143 61.76 13.93 4.48
CA LEU A 143 61.81 15.33 4.88
C LEU A 143 62.33 15.47 6.32
N GLU A 144 61.78 14.72 7.27
CA GLU A 144 62.25 14.69 8.66
C GLU A 144 63.74 14.36 8.74
N LYS A 145 64.21 13.33 8.03
CA LYS A 145 65.63 12.98 7.98
C LYS A 145 66.49 14.10 7.42
N ARG A 146 66.06 14.72 6.30
CA ARG A 146 66.79 15.87 5.71
C ARG A 146 66.81 17.06 6.66
N TYR A 147 65.69 17.41 7.28
CA TYR A 147 65.63 18.52 8.21
C TYR A 147 66.45 18.22 9.47
N ALA A 148 66.44 17.00 9.99
CA ALA A 148 67.29 16.59 11.10
C ALA A 148 68.77 16.74 10.75
N GLN A 149 69.21 16.27 9.59
CA GLN A 149 70.58 16.44 9.09
C GLN A 149 70.93 17.93 8.93
N LEU A 150 70.05 18.72 8.34
CA LEU A 150 70.29 20.15 8.13
C LEU A 150 70.36 20.91 9.46
N ILE A 151 69.56 20.50 10.45
CA ILE A 151 69.62 21.02 11.82
C ILE A 151 70.93 20.61 12.49
N GLU A 152 71.35 19.35 12.41
CA GLU A 152 72.65 18.89 12.93
C GLU A 152 73.81 19.66 12.31
N GLU A 153 73.88 19.73 10.98
CA GLU A 153 74.91 20.49 10.26
C GLU A 153 74.91 21.96 10.70
N ARG A 154 73.74 22.59 10.83
CA ARG A 154 73.66 23.99 11.23
C ARG A 154 74.00 24.21 12.70
N VAL A 155 73.67 23.26 13.57
CA VAL A 155 74.06 23.26 14.98
C VAL A 155 75.57 23.07 15.10
N ASP A 156 76.17 22.15 14.36
CA ASP A 156 77.62 21.92 14.32
C ASP A 156 78.36 23.14 13.76
N GLU A 157 77.84 23.76 12.70
CA GLU A 157 78.37 25.03 12.18
C GLU A 157 78.28 26.14 13.22
N MET A 158 77.14 26.28 13.91
CA MET A 158 76.98 27.28 14.99
C MET A 158 77.90 26.99 16.18
N ILE A 159 78.07 25.73 16.58
CA ILE A 159 78.96 25.32 17.66
C ILE A 159 80.41 25.60 17.26
N ASN A 160 80.82 25.27 16.04
CA ASN A 160 82.16 25.54 15.53
C ASN A 160 82.41 27.05 15.37
N GLN A 161 81.43 27.81 14.87
CA GLN A 161 81.50 29.26 14.81
C GLN A 161 81.59 29.86 16.21
N ARG A 162 80.79 29.39 17.16
CA ARG A 162 80.87 29.83 18.56
C ARG A 162 82.14 29.39 19.26
N LEU A 163 82.71 28.23 18.95
CA LEU A 163 84.01 27.79 19.45
C LEU A 163 85.12 28.68 18.89
N GLN A 164 85.11 28.97 17.58
CA GLN A 164 86.04 29.92 16.96
C GLN A 164 85.83 31.35 17.45
N GLU A 165 84.60 31.78 17.68
CA GLU A 165 84.28 33.06 18.31
C GLU A 165 84.64 33.06 19.78
N PHE A 166 84.55 31.96 20.53
CA PHE A 166 85.07 31.85 21.90
C PHE A 166 86.61 31.92 21.92
N GLU A 167 87.28 31.28 20.96
CA GLU A 167 88.73 31.39 20.76
C GLU A 167 89.16 32.80 20.34
N ARG A 168 88.34 33.51 19.56
CA ARG A 168 88.60 34.90 19.12
C ARG A 168 88.11 35.97 20.10
N SER A 169 87.09 35.69 20.92
CA SER A 169 86.50 36.62 21.89
C SER A 169 87.22 36.62 23.24
N ILE A 170 88.21 35.73 23.44
CA ILE A 170 89.33 36.00 24.36
C ILE A 170 90.08 37.30 23.96
N LEU A 171 89.87 37.84 22.74
CA LEU A 171 90.56 39.04 22.24
C LEU A 171 89.69 40.16 21.63
N GLY A 172 88.35 40.17 21.73
CA GLY A 172 87.62 41.24 21.00
C GLY A 172 86.12 41.36 21.21
N ILE A 173 85.69 41.61 22.44
CA ILE A 173 84.26 41.78 22.79
C ILE A 173 83.81 43.20 22.44
N SER A 174 83.28 43.42 21.23
CA SER A 174 82.40 44.58 20.96
C SER A 174 81.65 44.53 19.60
N GLY A 175 82.16 43.82 18.59
CA GLY A 175 81.57 43.81 17.24
C GLY A 175 80.49 42.75 17.00
N ASP A 176 80.62 41.58 17.64
CA ASP A 176 79.81 40.39 17.36
C ASP A 176 78.36 40.50 17.84
N LEU A 177 78.10 41.35 18.84
CA LEU A 177 76.75 41.62 19.35
C LEU A 177 75.89 42.35 18.31
N ALA A 178 76.47 43.28 17.55
CA ALA A 178 75.75 44.00 16.50
C ALA A 178 75.43 43.10 15.30
N LYS A 179 76.28 42.11 15.03
CA LYS A 179 76.12 41.16 13.92
C LYS A 179 75.04 40.11 14.23
N THR A 180 75.06 39.55 15.44
CA THR A 180 74.04 38.62 15.93
C THR A 180 72.66 39.26 16.06
N LEU A 181 72.58 40.53 16.49
CA LEU A 181 71.31 41.28 16.48
C LEU A 181 70.76 41.44 15.06
N ARG A 182 71.62 41.70 14.07
CA ARG A 182 71.22 41.84 12.66
C ARG A 182 70.71 40.51 12.07
N GLU A 183 71.39 39.40 12.34
CA GLU A 183 70.95 38.07 11.91
C GLU A 183 69.63 37.63 12.56
N MET A 184 69.41 37.98 13.82
CA MET A 184 68.13 37.70 14.49
C MET A 184 67.00 38.51 13.85
N GLN A 185 67.28 39.75 13.47
CA GLN A 185 66.32 40.63 12.81
C GLN A 185 65.95 40.11 11.40
N GLU A 186 66.92 39.65 10.62
CA GLU A 186 66.68 39.03 9.30
C GLU A 186 65.87 37.73 9.40
N LYS A 187 66.16 36.87 10.39
CA LYS A 187 65.35 35.66 10.65
C LYS A 187 63.92 36.01 11.04
N HIS A 188 63.74 37.07 11.84
CA HIS A 188 62.41 37.51 12.24
C HIS A 188 61.62 38.03 11.04
N GLU A 189 62.24 38.83 10.17
CA GLU A 189 61.63 39.29 8.92
C GLU A 189 61.24 38.11 8.00
N THR A 190 62.13 37.12 7.86
CA THR A 190 61.85 35.91 7.07
C THR A 190 60.64 35.15 7.61
N LEU A 191 60.57 34.93 8.93
CA LEU A 191 59.44 34.26 9.57
C LEU A 191 58.14 35.06 9.44
N VAL A 192 58.18 36.39 9.49
CA VAL A 192 57.00 37.24 9.30
C VAL A 192 56.46 37.12 7.87
N ILE A 193 57.34 37.11 6.87
CA ILE A 193 56.95 36.94 5.45
C ILE A 193 56.33 35.56 5.24
N GLU A 194 56.94 34.51 5.80
CA GLU A 194 56.46 33.14 5.66
C GLU A 194 55.12 32.93 6.38
N ASN A 195 54.93 33.51 7.57
CA ASN A 195 53.67 33.49 8.28
C ASN A 195 52.56 34.22 7.48
N TYR A 196 52.88 35.36 6.86
CA TYR A 196 51.95 36.07 6.00
C TYR A 196 51.55 35.23 4.77
N ARG A 197 52.52 34.55 4.14
CA ARG A 197 52.26 33.65 3.00
C ARG A 197 51.38 32.46 3.41
N LEU A 198 51.71 31.76 4.48
CA LEU A 198 50.93 30.65 5.00
C LEU A 198 49.50 31.09 5.35
N LYS A 199 49.34 32.25 5.97
CA LYS A 199 48.02 32.82 6.26
C LYS A 199 47.21 33.07 4.98
N LYS A 200 47.86 33.49 3.89
CA LYS A 200 47.22 33.69 2.58
C LYS A 200 46.82 32.37 1.91
N GLU A 201 47.55 31.28 2.15
CA GLU A 201 47.24 29.93 1.64
C GLU A 201 46.17 29.20 2.48
N VAL A 202 46.14 29.42 3.80
CA VAL A 202 45.15 28.81 4.71
C VAL A 202 43.75 29.37 4.51
N GLU A 203 43.62 30.64 4.15
CA GLU A 203 42.32 31.29 4.05
C GLU A 203 41.41 30.77 2.92
N PRO A 204 41.87 30.48 1.69
CA PRO A 204 41.06 29.79 0.69
C PRO A 204 40.72 28.36 1.10
N LEU A 205 41.61 27.66 1.80
CA LEU A 205 41.33 26.31 2.31
C LEU A 205 40.23 26.32 3.37
N LYS A 206 40.22 27.30 4.28
CA LYS A 206 39.10 27.49 5.22
C LYS A 206 37.79 27.82 4.53
N ALA A 207 37.83 28.63 3.47
CA ALA A 207 36.64 28.94 2.69
C ALA A 207 36.09 27.68 1.99
N ALA A 208 36.97 26.85 1.41
CA ALA A 208 36.61 25.58 0.80
C ALA A 208 36.04 24.59 1.83
N LEU A 209 36.62 24.53 3.03
CA LEU A 209 36.12 23.69 4.13
C LEU A 209 34.69 24.08 4.51
N ARG A 210 34.42 25.38 4.72
CA ARG A 210 33.06 25.88 5.03
C ARG A 210 32.06 25.57 3.91
N ALA A 211 32.48 25.68 2.65
CA ALA A 211 31.64 25.31 1.52
C ALA A 211 31.27 23.82 1.55
N ARG A 212 32.24 22.94 1.81
CA ARG A 212 32.00 21.49 1.95
C ARG A 212 31.12 21.16 3.16
N GLU A 213 31.33 21.82 4.30
CA GLU A 213 30.47 21.67 5.48
C GLU A 213 29.00 22.06 5.17
N SER A 214 28.80 23.14 4.41
CA SER A 214 27.46 23.56 3.99
C SER A 214 26.80 22.53 3.04
N GLU A 215 27.57 21.96 2.11
CA GLU A 215 27.10 20.93 1.18
C GLU A 215 26.71 19.64 1.93
N ILE A 216 27.53 19.22 2.90
CA ILE A 216 27.22 18.09 3.78
C ILE A 216 25.93 18.34 4.57
N ALA A 217 25.73 19.55 5.09
CA ALA A 217 24.51 19.90 5.82
C ALA A 217 23.26 19.83 4.92
N GLU A 218 23.35 20.26 3.66
CA GLU A 218 22.26 20.11 2.70
C GLU A 218 21.98 18.64 2.33
N LEU A 219 23.03 17.85 2.10
CA LEU A 219 22.90 16.43 1.81
C LEU A 219 22.25 15.68 2.98
N ARG A 220 22.61 16.01 4.23
CA ARG A 220 21.95 15.47 5.42
C ARG A 220 20.47 15.82 5.48
N LYS A 221 20.08 17.06 5.13
CA LYS A 221 18.67 17.46 5.06
C LYS A 221 17.91 16.69 3.97
N LYS A 222 18.52 16.50 2.78
CA LYS A 222 17.92 15.70 1.70
C LYS A 222 17.74 14.24 2.12
N LEU A 223 18.73 13.66 2.79
CA LEU A 223 18.69 12.29 3.29
C LEU A 223 17.59 12.09 4.36
N ALA A 224 17.44 13.06 5.28
CA ALA A 224 16.33 13.05 6.25
C ALA A 224 14.96 13.04 5.56
N ARG A 225 14.75 13.87 4.52
CA ARG A 225 13.51 13.88 3.74
C ARG A 225 13.25 12.55 3.03
N CYS A 226 14.29 11.93 2.46
CA CYS A 226 14.15 10.60 1.84
C CYS A 226 13.74 9.55 2.87
N ASN A 227 14.31 9.59 4.08
CA ASN A 227 13.93 8.67 5.16
C ASN A 227 12.47 8.86 5.61
N GLU A 228 11.98 10.10 5.67
CA GLU A 228 10.56 10.37 5.95
C GLU A 228 9.65 9.83 4.85
N LEU A 229 10.03 9.99 3.58
CA LEU A 229 9.27 9.41 2.46
C LEU A 229 9.26 7.89 2.52
N ASN A 230 10.39 7.23 2.83
CA ASN A 230 10.44 5.79 3.01
C ASN A 230 9.50 5.32 4.13
N LYS A 231 9.46 6.00 5.27
CA LYS A 231 8.51 5.68 6.35
C LYS A 231 7.05 5.76 5.88
N LYS A 232 6.71 6.77 5.07
CA LYS A 232 5.36 6.88 4.48
C LYS A 232 5.07 5.75 3.50
N ILE A 233 6.06 5.35 2.70
CA ILE A 233 5.92 4.20 1.78
C ILE A 233 5.65 2.92 2.58
N ASP A 234 6.41 2.67 3.66
CA ASP A 234 6.22 1.50 4.52
C ASP A 234 4.82 1.48 5.16
N GLU A 235 4.33 2.65 5.60
CA GLU A 235 2.98 2.79 6.16
C GLU A 235 1.90 2.52 5.10
N LEU A 236 2.06 3.05 3.89
CA LEU A 236 1.15 2.77 2.78
C LEU A 236 1.17 1.29 2.40
N GLN A 237 2.34 0.65 2.36
CA GLN A 237 2.46 -0.78 2.11
C GLN A 237 1.74 -1.62 3.16
N ARG A 238 1.83 -1.26 4.46
CA ARG A 238 1.05 -1.92 5.52
C ARG A 238 -0.44 -1.76 5.28
N ARG A 239 -0.92 -0.54 4.99
CA ARG A 239 -2.34 -0.29 4.71
C ARG A 239 -2.85 -1.07 3.49
N VAL A 240 -2.03 -1.18 2.44
CA VAL A 240 -2.37 -1.98 1.26
C VAL A 240 -2.53 -3.46 1.65
N LYS A 241 -1.60 -4.02 2.43
CA LYS A 241 -1.72 -5.40 2.92
C LYS A 241 -2.97 -5.61 3.78
N GLU A 242 -3.30 -4.67 4.67
CA GLU A 242 -4.55 -4.72 5.45
C GLU A 242 -5.79 -4.69 4.55
N TYR A 243 -5.78 -3.90 3.47
CA TYR A 243 -6.88 -3.89 2.50
C TYR A 243 -6.95 -5.20 1.70
N GLU A 244 -5.82 -5.77 1.29
CA GLU A 244 -5.75 -7.07 0.62
C GLU A 244 -6.31 -8.19 1.51
N GLU A 245 -5.93 -8.22 2.80
CA GLU A 245 -6.46 -9.16 3.78
C GLU A 245 -7.98 -9.00 3.95
N ARG A 246 -8.47 -7.75 4.08
CA ARG A 246 -9.91 -7.46 4.17
C ARG A 246 -10.67 -7.90 2.92
N VAL A 247 -10.13 -7.65 1.73
CA VAL A 247 -10.72 -8.14 0.48
C VAL A 247 -10.72 -9.66 0.44
N GLY A 248 -9.65 -10.30 0.90
CA GLY A 248 -9.57 -11.75 1.07
C GLY A 248 -10.68 -12.31 1.98
N THR A 249 -11.01 -11.61 3.08
CA THR A 249 -12.14 -12.00 3.96
C THR A 249 -13.51 -11.71 3.37
N LEU A 250 -13.64 -10.72 2.47
CA LEU A 250 -14.91 -10.41 1.82
C LEU A 250 -15.28 -11.45 0.75
N SER A 251 -14.30 -12.04 0.06
CA SER A 251 -14.54 -13.06 -0.97
C SER A 251 -15.33 -14.30 -0.49
N PRO A 252 -15.02 -14.95 0.65
CA PRO A 252 -15.83 -16.05 1.15
C PRO A 252 -17.22 -15.59 1.61
N ILE A 253 -17.31 -14.42 2.24
CA ILE A 253 -18.61 -13.82 2.64
C ILE A 253 -19.48 -13.57 1.42
N GLU A 254 -18.91 -13.08 0.33
CA GLU A 254 -19.59 -12.85 -0.95
C GLU A 254 -20.13 -14.16 -1.54
N LYS A 255 -19.33 -15.24 -1.52
CA LYS A 255 -19.76 -16.58 -1.93
C LYS A 255 -20.91 -17.10 -1.05
N GLU A 256 -20.77 -17.03 0.27
CA GLU A 256 -21.83 -17.43 1.20
C GLU A 256 -23.12 -16.61 0.98
N LEU A 257 -22.99 -15.30 0.72
CA LEU A 257 -24.14 -14.43 0.45
C LEU A 257 -24.85 -14.82 -0.85
N LEU A 258 -24.10 -15.15 -1.90
CA LEU A 258 -24.65 -15.63 -3.17
C LEU A 258 -25.34 -17.00 -3.00
N GLU A 259 -24.73 -17.92 -2.25
CA GLU A 259 -25.31 -19.23 -1.95
C GLU A 259 -26.62 -19.13 -1.16
N ILE A 260 -26.67 -18.27 -0.13
CA ILE A 260 -27.86 -18.08 0.70
C ILE A 260 -29.00 -17.41 -0.09
N THR A 261 -28.68 -16.47 -0.97
CA THR A 261 -29.70 -15.67 -1.68
C THR A 261 -30.08 -16.21 -3.04
N GLY A 262 -29.27 -17.11 -3.62
CA GLY A 262 -29.45 -17.61 -4.98
C GLY A 262 -29.34 -16.54 -6.06
N ALA A 263 -28.82 -15.35 -5.72
CA ALA A 263 -28.69 -14.25 -6.65
C ALA A 263 -27.45 -14.41 -7.54
N PRO A 264 -27.49 -13.96 -8.81
CA PRO A 264 -26.36 -14.09 -9.73
C PRO A 264 -25.25 -13.05 -9.50
N THR A 265 -25.49 -12.03 -8.67
CA THR A 265 -24.53 -10.94 -8.40
C THR A 265 -24.59 -10.54 -6.92
N PRO A 266 -23.47 -10.07 -6.33
CA PRO A 266 -23.40 -9.64 -4.93
C PRO A 266 -24.35 -8.48 -4.63
N GLU A 267 -24.45 -7.52 -5.54
CA GLU A 267 -25.37 -6.39 -5.45
C GLU A 267 -26.82 -6.86 -5.47
N GLY A 268 -27.12 -7.87 -6.30
CA GLY A 268 -28.42 -8.54 -6.36
C GLY A 268 -28.75 -9.26 -5.06
N ALA A 269 -27.78 -9.99 -4.49
CA ALA A 269 -27.89 -10.67 -3.20
C ALA A 269 -28.20 -9.67 -2.07
N ILE A 270 -27.46 -8.55 -2.01
CA ILE A 270 -27.67 -7.48 -1.02
C ILE A 270 -29.07 -6.85 -1.19
N ALA A 271 -29.50 -6.61 -2.43
CA ALA A 271 -30.84 -6.06 -2.70
C ALA A 271 -31.96 -7.01 -2.29
N LEU A 272 -31.78 -8.32 -2.49
CA LEU A 272 -32.70 -9.37 -2.06
C LEU A 272 -32.75 -9.49 -0.54
N VAL A 273 -31.60 -9.47 0.14
CA VAL A 273 -31.53 -9.41 1.62
C VAL A 273 -32.22 -8.15 2.15
N LYS A 274 -32.05 -7.00 1.49
CA LYS A 274 -32.75 -5.76 1.85
C LYS A 274 -34.26 -5.89 1.66
N ARG A 275 -34.74 -6.52 0.59
CA ARG A 275 -36.17 -6.81 0.36
C ARG A 275 -36.72 -7.79 1.39
N MET A 276 -36.04 -8.91 1.64
CA MET A 276 -36.39 -9.87 2.69
C MET A 276 -36.41 -9.20 4.07
N LYS A 277 -35.48 -8.29 4.35
CA LYS A 277 -35.49 -7.50 5.59
C LYS A 277 -36.69 -6.55 5.68
N SER A 278 -37.13 -5.98 4.56
CA SER A 278 -38.32 -5.10 4.54
C SER A 278 -39.65 -5.85 4.52
N GLU A 279 -39.69 -7.06 3.94
CA GLU A 279 -40.92 -7.86 3.75
C GLU A 279 -41.14 -8.90 4.86
N TYR A 280 -40.07 -9.50 5.39
CA TYR A 280 -40.14 -10.63 6.32
C TYR A 280 -39.82 -10.27 7.78
N VAL A 281 -39.39 -9.03 8.07
CA VAL A 281 -39.14 -8.57 9.43
C VAL A 281 -40.12 -7.44 9.78
N PRO A 282 -41.24 -7.73 10.46
CA PRO A 282 -42.17 -6.71 10.89
C PRO A 282 -41.41 -5.67 11.72
N ARG A 283 -41.40 -4.41 11.28
CA ARG A 283 -40.83 -3.30 12.05
C ARG A 283 -41.35 -3.30 13.50
N SER A 284 -42.58 -3.78 13.72
CA SER A 284 -43.21 -3.94 15.03
C SER A 284 -42.49 -4.89 16.00
N LYS A 285 -41.78 -5.93 15.52
CA LYS A 285 -40.96 -6.83 16.37
C LYS A 285 -39.50 -6.40 16.44
N LEU A 286 -39.02 -5.69 15.42
CA LEU A 286 -37.63 -5.23 15.37
C LEU A 286 -37.38 -4.04 16.29
N THR A 287 -38.32 -3.10 16.41
CA THR A 287 -38.19 -1.93 17.28
C THR A 287 -37.96 -2.28 18.76
N PRO A 288 -38.71 -3.22 19.39
CA PRO A 288 -38.43 -3.62 20.78
C PRO A 288 -37.09 -4.34 20.93
N LEU A 289 -36.74 -5.25 20.01
CA LEU A 289 -35.43 -5.92 20.03
C LEU A 289 -34.26 -4.93 19.84
N LEU A 290 -34.43 -3.91 19.00
CA LEU A 290 -33.39 -2.89 18.78
C LEU A 290 -33.23 -1.98 20.01
N ALA A 291 -34.32 -1.70 20.72
CA ALA A 291 -34.28 -0.99 21.99
C ALA A 291 -33.59 -1.83 23.07
N GLU A 292 -33.87 -3.13 23.11
CA GLU A 292 -33.23 -4.07 24.03
C GLU A 292 -31.73 -4.23 23.74
N VAL A 293 -31.34 -4.34 22.47
CA VAL A 293 -29.92 -4.38 22.06
C VAL A 293 -29.21 -3.08 22.42
N LYS A 294 -29.83 -1.91 22.23
CA LYS A 294 -29.26 -0.63 22.66
C LYS A 294 -29.05 -0.56 24.17
N ARG A 295 -30.04 -1.04 24.95
CA ARG A 295 -29.96 -1.13 26.41
C ARG A 295 -28.87 -2.11 26.88
N LEU A 296 -28.75 -3.26 26.21
CA LEU A 296 -27.69 -4.23 26.51
C LEU A 296 -26.31 -3.66 26.16
N LYS A 297 -26.18 -2.92 25.06
CA LYS A 297 -24.93 -2.27 24.68
C LYS A 297 -24.50 -1.21 25.68
N SER A 298 -25.42 -0.33 26.10
CA SER A 298 -25.10 0.67 27.14
C SER A 298 -24.72 -0.02 28.46
N ARG A 299 -25.37 -1.14 28.79
CA ARG A 299 -25.01 -1.93 29.98
C ARG A 299 -23.64 -2.58 29.86
N ILE A 300 -23.24 -3.03 28.68
CA ILE A 300 -21.90 -3.57 28.43
C ILE A 300 -20.85 -2.45 28.58
N GLU A 301 -21.08 -1.27 28.01
CA GLU A 301 -20.18 -0.11 28.15
C GLU A 301 -20.02 0.30 29.62
N GLU A 302 -21.11 0.37 30.40
CA GLU A 302 -21.07 0.60 31.85
C GLU A 302 -20.23 -0.46 32.58
N LEU A 303 -20.43 -1.74 32.24
CA LEU A 303 -19.70 -2.85 32.86
C LEU A 303 -18.22 -2.82 32.47
N GLU A 304 -17.86 -2.45 31.25
CA GLU A 304 -16.47 -2.32 30.80
C GLU A 304 -15.75 -1.19 31.53
N ASP A 305 -16.41 -0.04 31.72
CA ASP A 305 -15.89 1.08 32.49
C ASP A 305 -15.73 0.72 33.98
N GLU A 306 -16.71 0.00 34.55
CA GLU A 306 -16.63 -0.51 35.92
C GLU A 306 -15.47 -1.50 36.07
N ASN A 307 -15.31 -2.42 35.12
CA ASN A 307 -14.22 -3.40 35.12
C ASN A 307 -12.85 -2.72 34.99
N ARG A 308 -12.74 -1.67 34.17
CA ARG A 308 -11.52 -0.85 34.05
C ARG A 308 -11.19 -0.16 35.37
N SER A 309 -12.18 0.46 36.02
CA SER A 309 -12.00 1.10 37.33
C SER A 309 -11.58 0.09 38.41
N LEU A 310 -12.16 -1.12 38.40
CA LEU A 310 -11.79 -2.19 39.33
C LEU A 310 -10.37 -2.71 39.08
N ARG A 311 -9.93 -2.82 37.82
CA ARG A 311 -8.54 -3.17 37.49
C ARG A 311 -7.54 -2.14 38.00
N GLU A 312 -7.82 -0.85 37.80
CA GLU A 312 -6.98 0.23 38.34
C GLU A 312 -6.93 0.21 39.87
N LYS A 313 -8.06 -0.04 40.54
CA LYS A 313 -8.10 -0.19 42.00
C LYS A 313 -7.29 -1.40 42.47
N ASN A 314 -7.43 -2.54 41.80
CA ASN A 314 -6.67 -3.74 42.10
C ASN A 314 -5.17 -3.54 41.88
N GLU A 315 -4.76 -2.80 40.84
CA GLU A 315 -3.36 -2.47 40.60
C GLU A 315 -2.80 -1.58 41.71
N LYS A 316 -3.55 -0.54 42.12
CA LYS A 316 -3.19 0.32 43.26
C LYS A 316 -3.08 -0.45 44.58
N LEU A 317 -4.01 -1.36 44.84
CA LEU A 317 -3.97 -2.24 46.01
C LEU A 317 -2.79 -3.21 45.95
N GLY A 318 -2.48 -3.75 44.77
CA GLY A 318 -1.32 -4.60 44.54
C GLY A 318 -0.01 -3.87 44.78
N GLN A 319 0.12 -2.63 44.32
CA GLN A 319 1.27 -1.76 44.61
C GLN A 319 1.37 -1.45 46.10
N ALA A 320 0.26 -1.15 46.77
CA ALA A 320 0.24 -0.90 48.21
C ALA A 320 0.64 -2.13 49.03
N LEU A 321 0.15 -3.32 48.67
CA LEU A 321 0.57 -4.58 49.28
C LEU A 321 2.04 -4.88 49.05
N LYS A 322 2.56 -4.62 47.85
CA LYS A 322 3.98 -4.80 47.54
C LYS A 322 4.86 -3.89 48.40
N MET A 323 4.51 -2.61 48.53
CA MET A 323 5.22 -1.68 49.43
C MET A 323 5.16 -2.10 50.90
N LEU A 324 4.02 -2.65 51.37
CA LEU A 324 3.90 -3.15 52.74
C LEU A 324 4.70 -4.43 52.98
N LEU A 325 4.79 -5.32 51.97
CA LEU A 325 5.62 -6.53 52.04
C LEU A 325 7.11 -6.17 52.05
N GLU A 326 7.56 -5.29 51.15
CA GLU A 326 8.95 -4.82 51.11
C GLU A 326 9.35 -4.15 52.43
N ARG A 327 8.46 -3.34 53.02
CA ARG A 327 8.69 -2.72 54.32
C ARG A 327 8.66 -3.71 55.49
N GLY A 328 7.83 -4.75 55.42
CA GLY A 328 7.77 -5.81 56.42
C GLY A 328 8.99 -6.75 56.38
N GLU A 329 9.60 -6.93 55.20
CA GLU A 329 10.87 -7.64 55.03
C GLU A 329 12.05 -6.79 55.55
N GLU A 330 12.02 -5.46 55.35
CA GLU A 330 13.03 -4.54 55.91
C GLU A 330 12.96 -4.35 57.43
N GLU A 331 11.79 -4.51 58.06
CA GLU A 331 11.63 -4.44 59.52
C GLU A 331 11.85 -5.79 60.23
N GLY A 332 12.11 -6.87 59.47
CA GLY A 332 12.30 -8.24 59.95
C GLY A 332 13.74 -8.78 59.93
N GLU A 333 14.70 -8.02 59.39
CA GLU A 333 16.16 -8.21 59.56
C GLU A 333 16.69 -7.34 60.71
#